data_AF-A0A938L060-F1
#
_entry.id   AF-A0A938L060-F1
#
_cell.length_a   1.000
_cell.length_b   1.000
_cell.length_c   1.000
_cell.angle_alpha   90.00
_cell.angle_beta   90.00
_cell.angle_gamma   90.00
#
_symmetry.space_group_name_H-M   'P 1'
#
loop_
_entity.id
_entity.type
_entity.pdbx_description
1 polymer ?
#
loop_
_entity_poly.entity_id
_entity_poly.type
_entity_poly.pdbx_seq_one_letter_code
_entity_poly.pdbx_strand_id
1 'polypeptide(L)'
;TADYFPTLFPSGGGFLIADLHALADYLDQRGSESGAYTEMFVRLDPALHAQAAQEIAGMFKLGRFEDREQLRGGALVDPLTAAGWRGVGVVALAVAVTSAVLGYLTYLRAYARRTRVESAFVRALGLSGSHYAGMLLVEHLLIGLFGVGLGVLSGLWVSRIAVASIAHTETGGELVPPFVLQTDWTPVVLMLGALAVTGAAALAGLVRAFVRAPLHDLTRAEE
;
A
#
# COMPACT_ATOMS: atom_id res chain seq x y z
N THR A 1 19.66 -10.44 14.79
CA THR A 1 19.22 -11.83 14.95
C THR A 1 19.31 -12.50 13.58
N ALA A 2 19.64 -13.79 13.52
CA ALA A 2 19.84 -14.52 12.26
C ALA A 2 18.51 -15.13 11.74
N ASP A 3 17.42 -14.40 11.93
CA ASP A 3 16.09 -14.83 11.50
C ASP A 3 16.06 -14.72 9.97
N TYR A 4 15.89 -15.85 9.29
CA TYR A 4 15.89 -15.96 7.82
C TYR A 4 17.27 -15.76 7.15
N PHE A 5 18.34 -16.26 7.79
CA PHE A 5 19.60 -16.45 7.06
C PHE A 5 19.37 -17.38 5.85
N PRO A 6 19.96 -17.12 4.67
CA PRO A 6 19.74 -17.96 3.48
C PRO A 6 19.95 -19.43 3.82
N THR A 7 19.14 -20.32 3.21
CA THR A 7 19.16 -21.79 3.37
C THR A 7 18.97 -22.34 4.79
N LEU A 8 18.88 -21.48 5.82
CA LEU A 8 18.67 -21.87 7.22
C LEU A 8 17.24 -21.58 7.66
N PHE A 9 16.57 -22.63 8.15
CA PHE A 9 15.20 -22.54 8.66
C PHE A 9 15.19 -22.61 10.19
N PRO A 10 14.52 -21.67 10.89
CA PRO A 10 14.44 -21.66 12.35
C PRO A 10 13.83 -22.95 12.95
N SER A 11 13.04 -23.68 12.17
CA SER A 11 12.34 -24.91 12.58
C SER A 11 13.15 -26.20 12.37
N GLY A 12 14.29 -26.15 11.66
CA GLY A 12 15.02 -27.34 11.18
C GLY A 12 16.15 -27.85 12.08
N GLY A 13 16.46 -27.16 13.19
CA GLY A 13 17.59 -27.46 14.08
C GLY A 13 18.41 -26.22 14.44
N GLY A 14 19.27 -26.33 15.45
CA GLY A 14 20.19 -25.24 15.80
C GLY A 14 21.27 -25.07 14.73
N PHE A 15 21.60 -23.83 14.38
CA PHE A 15 22.68 -23.49 13.45
C PHE A 15 23.70 -22.57 14.11
N LEU A 16 24.94 -22.59 13.60
CA LEU A 16 26.00 -21.69 14.01
C LEU A 16 26.50 -20.94 12.78
N ILE A 17 26.45 -19.61 12.85
CA ILE A 17 27.09 -18.73 11.87
C ILE A 17 28.36 -18.21 12.52
N ALA A 18 29.50 -18.48 11.89
CA ALA A 18 30.81 -18.05 12.34
C ALA A 18 31.57 -17.37 11.20
N ASP A 19 32.44 -16.42 11.54
CA ASP A 19 33.39 -15.89 10.57
C ASP A 19 34.37 -17.00 10.17
N LEU A 20 34.58 -17.14 8.85
CA LEU A 20 35.39 -18.22 8.29
C LEU A 20 36.85 -18.14 8.73
N HIS A 21 37.43 -16.94 8.79
CA HIS A 21 38.83 -16.77 9.16
C HIS A 21 39.02 -17.04 10.65
N ALA A 22 38.16 -16.48 11.50
CA ALA A 22 38.21 -16.72 12.94
C ALA A 22 38.02 -18.21 13.28
N LEU A 23 37.15 -18.91 12.55
CA LEU A 23 36.94 -20.35 12.72
C LEU A 23 38.15 -21.16 12.23
N ALA A 24 38.71 -20.82 11.07
CA ALA A 24 39.91 -21.47 10.54
C ALA A 24 41.10 -21.31 11.50
N ASP A 25 41.39 -20.09 11.93
CA ASP A 25 42.48 -19.78 12.87
C ASP A 25 42.34 -20.56 14.20
N TYR A 26 41.10 -20.72 14.68
CA TYR A 26 40.82 -21.48 15.90
C TYR A 26 41.02 -22.99 15.72
N LEU A 27 40.62 -23.55 14.58
CA LEU A 27 40.78 -24.98 14.27
C LEU A 27 42.26 -25.33 14.05
N ASP A 28 42.99 -24.45 13.35
CA ASP A 28 44.43 -24.59 13.11
C ASP A 28 45.22 -24.61 14.43
N GLN A 29 44.87 -23.73 15.37
CA GLN A 29 45.48 -23.72 16.71
C GLN A 29 45.18 -24.98 17.52
N ARG A 30 44.05 -25.64 17.26
CA ARG A 30 43.63 -26.89 17.94
C ARG A 30 44.19 -28.15 17.28
N GLY A 31 44.86 -28.04 16.13
CA GLY A 31 45.34 -29.20 15.36
C GLY A 31 44.20 -30.09 14.84
N SER A 32 43.00 -29.55 14.67
CA SER A 32 41.85 -30.27 14.13
C SER A 32 41.76 -30.06 12.63
N GLU A 33 41.59 -31.12 11.85
CA GLU A 33 41.29 -30.98 10.43
C GLU A 33 39.93 -30.27 10.25
N SER A 34 39.86 -29.37 9.27
CA SER A 34 38.65 -28.58 8.95
C SER A 34 37.41 -29.47 8.96
N GLY A 35 36.42 -29.10 9.77
CA GLY A 35 35.13 -29.77 9.77
C GLY A 35 34.43 -29.69 8.40
N ALA A 36 33.48 -30.61 8.15
CA ALA A 36 32.65 -30.56 6.96
C ALA A 36 31.78 -29.29 6.98
N TYR A 37 32.20 -28.24 6.27
CA TYR A 37 31.39 -27.05 6.05
C TYR A 37 30.23 -27.41 5.12
N THR A 38 28.99 -27.16 5.56
CA THR A 38 27.81 -27.42 4.72
C THR A 38 27.70 -26.38 3.60
N GLU A 39 27.89 -25.10 3.93
CA GLU A 39 27.74 -23.97 3.00
C GLU A 39 28.70 -22.82 3.35
N MET A 40 29.14 -22.07 2.33
CA MET A 40 30.02 -20.91 2.49
C MET A 40 29.46 -19.71 1.74
N PHE A 41 29.35 -18.58 2.43
CA PHE A 41 28.89 -17.32 1.86
C PHE A 41 30.07 -16.38 1.67
N VAL A 42 30.39 -16.07 0.41
CA VAL A 42 31.50 -15.18 0.05
C VAL A 42 30.95 -13.88 -0.52
N ARG A 43 31.45 -12.75 0.00
CA ARG A 43 31.15 -11.44 -0.58
C ARG A 43 32.24 -11.09 -1.59
N LEU A 44 31.84 -10.91 -2.85
CA LEU A 44 32.73 -10.49 -3.94
C LEU A 44 32.73 -8.96 -4.06
N ASP A 45 33.85 -8.42 -4.58
CA ASP A 45 33.92 -7.02 -4.99
C ASP A 45 33.04 -6.79 -6.24
N PRO A 46 32.11 -5.82 -6.24
CA PRO A 46 31.27 -5.52 -7.39
C PRO A 46 32.05 -5.28 -8.69
N ALA A 47 33.24 -4.69 -8.63
CA ALA A 47 34.03 -4.37 -9.83
C ALA A 47 34.64 -5.62 -10.50
N LEU A 48 34.88 -6.67 -9.72
CA LEU A 48 35.53 -7.92 -10.17
C LEU A 48 34.57 -9.12 -10.15
N HIS A 49 33.29 -8.90 -9.83
CA HIS A 49 32.30 -9.96 -9.59
C HIS A 49 32.25 -10.99 -10.71
N ALA A 50 32.18 -10.56 -11.97
CA ALA A 50 32.05 -11.48 -13.11
C ALA A 50 33.28 -12.37 -13.30
N GLN A 51 34.49 -11.83 -13.12
CA GLN A 51 35.74 -12.58 -13.26
C GLN A 51 35.91 -13.53 -12.06
N ALA A 52 35.74 -13.02 -10.85
CA ALA A 52 35.85 -13.82 -9.63
C ALA A 52 34.82 -14.96 -9.58
N ALA A 53 33.57 -14.71 -9.99
CA ALA A 53 32.55 -15.75 -10.06
C ALA A 53 32.91 -16.86 -11.04
N GLN A 54 33.49 -16.53 -12.20
CA GLN A 54 33.95 -17.52 -13.18
C GLN A 54 35.13 -18.35 -12.66
N GLU A 55 36.09 -17.72 -12.00
CA GLU A 55 37.24 -18.41 -11.39
C GLU A 55 36.79 -19.37 -10.29
N ILE A 56 35.90 -18.91 -9.39
CA ILE A 56 35.34 -19.73 -8.31
C ILE A 56 34.54 -20.91 -8.89
N ALA A 57 33.68 -20.67 -9.89
CA ALA A 57 32.96 -21.75 -10.57
C ALA A 57 33.91 -22.77 -11.23
N GLY A 58 35.06 -22.31 -11.75
CA GLY A 58 36.09 -23.16 -12.32
C GLY A 58 36.85 -24.00 -11.29
N MET A 59 37.01 -23.50 -10.07
CA MET A 59 37.66 -24.19 -8.95
C MET A 59 36.74 -25.23 -8.30
N PHE A 60 35.45 -24.93 -8.14
CA PHE A 60 34.48 -25.78 -7.44
C PHE A 60 33.61 -26.63 -8.38
N LYS A 61 34.24 -27.42 -9.27
CA LYS A 61 33.52 -28.24 -10.28
C LYS A 61 32.62 -29.34 -9.70
N LEU A 62 32.88 -29.77 -8.46
CA LEU A 62 32.13 -30.82 -7.75
C LEU A 62 31.10 -30.24 -6.77
N GLY A 63 31.06 -28.92 -6.58
CA GLY A 63 30.16 -28.23 -5.65
C GLY A 63 29.02 -27.49 -6.36
N ARG A 64 28.00 -27.10 -5.60
CA ARG A 64 26.95 -26.19 -6.08
C ARG A 64 27.40 -24.76 -5.86
N PHE A 65 27.62 -24.01 -6.96
CA PHE A 65 27.91 -22.58 -6.92
C PHE A 65 26.65 -21.80 -7.31
N GLU A 66 26.18 -20.95 -6.41
CA GLU A 66 25.03 -20.08 -6.67
C GLU A 66 25.45 -18.60 -6.65
N ASP A 67 25.36 -17.95 -7.79
CA ASP A 67 25.56 -16.51 -7.88
C ASP A 67 24.25 -15.79 -7.59
N ARG A 68 24.24 -15.01 -6.51
CA ARG A 68 23.10 -14.19 -6.11
C ARG A 68 22.66 -13.20 -7.19
N GLU A 69 23.58 -12.66 -7.98
CA GLU A 69 23.22 -11.67 -9.01
C GLU A 69 22.55 -12.35 -10.23
N GLN A 70 23.01 -13.56 -10.58
CA GLN A 70 22.33 -14.38 -11.60
C GLN A 70 20.97 -14.87 -11.12
N LEU A 71 20.87 -15.30 -9.86
CA LEU A 71 19.59 -15.66 -9.25
C LEU A 71 18.63 -14.46 -9.18
N ARG A 72 19.12 -13.24 -8.94
CA ARG A 72 18.30 -12.02 -9.07
C ARG A 72 17.83 -11.81 -10.49
N GLY A 73 18.71 -11.99 -11.48
CA GLY A 73 18.38 -11.93 -12.90
C GLY A 73 17.25 -12.88 -13.30
N GLY A 74 17.27 -14.11 -12.77
CA GLY A 74 16.25 -15.14 -13.03
C GLY A 74 15.01 -15.07 -12.14
N ALA A 75 15.10 -14.49 -10.94
CA ALA A 75 14.00 -14.33 -9.98
C ALA A 75 13.24 -13.00 -10.14
N LEU A 76 13.69 -12.10 -11.03
CA LEU A 76 12.90 -10.98 -11.47
C LEU A 76 11.64 -11.52 -12.13
N VAL A 77 10.54 -11.47 -11.39
CA VAL A 77 9.18 -11.45 -11.91
C VAL A 77 9.21 -10.64 -13.20
N ASP A 78 9.02 -11.31 -14.35
CA ASP A 78 9.21 -10.78 -15.71
C ASP A 78 8.80 -9.29 -15.73
N PRO A 79 9.68 -8.35 -16.14
CA PRO A 79 9.39 -6.93 -16.06
C PRO A 79 8.01 -6.55 -16.64
N LEU A 80 7.49 -7.35 -17.58
CA LEU A 80 6.14 -7.23 -18.10
C LEU A 80 5.04 -7.54 -17.06
N THR A 81 5.20 -8.59 -16.26
CA THR A 81 4.29 -8.95 -15.15
C THR A 81 4.36 -7.95 -14.00
N ALA A 82 5.55 -7.48 -13.63
CA ALA A 82 5.72 -6.43 -12.63
C ALA A 82 5.11 -5.08 -13.10
N ALA A 83 5.21 -4.77 -14.40
CA ALA A 83 4.53 -3.62 -15.01
C ALA A 83 3.00 -3.84 -15.07
N GLY A 84 2.55 -5.07 -15.29
CA GLY A 84 1.13 -5.45 -15.30
C GLY A 84 0.42 -5.09 -13.99
N TRP A 85 0.99 -5.46 -12.85
CA TRP A 85 0.42 -5.13 -11.53
C TRP A 85 0.37 -3.62 -11.26
N ARG A 86 1.38 -2.86 -11.72
CA ARG A 86 1.33 -1.39 -11.65
C ARG A 86 0.20 -0.82 -12.50
N GLY A 87 -0.01 -1.37 -13.70
CA GLY A 87 -1.13 -1.00 -14.57
C GLY A 87 -2.49 -1.25 -13.92
N VAL A 88 -2.68 -2.41 -13.28
CA VAL A 88 -3.90 -2.73 -12.53
C VAL A 88 -4.15 -1.71 -11.42
N GLY A 89 -3.12 -1.29 -10.69
CA GLY A 89 -3.23 -0.25 -9.67
C GLY A 89 -3.76 1.09 -10.20
N VAL A 90 -3.29 1.52 -11.38
CA VAL A 90 -3.77 2.76 -12.03
C VAL A 90 -5.23 2.65 -12.45
N VAL A 91 -5.63 1.51 -13.02
CA VAL A 91 -7.04 1.28 -13.42
C VAL A 91 -7.94 1.24 -12.18
N ALA A 92 -7.52 0.57 -11.11
CA ALA A 92 -8.25 0.54 -9.85
C ALA A 92 -8.43 1.94 -9.25
N LEU A 93 -7.38 2.78 -9.30
CA LEU A 93 -7.46 4.19 -8.89
C LEU A 93 -8.49 4.96 -9.73
N ALA A 94 -8.47 4.80 -11.06
CA ALA A 94 -9.40 5.48 -11.96
C ALA A 94 -10.86 5.08 -11.67
N VAL A 95 -11.11 3.78 -11.46
CA VAL A 95 -12.43 3.27 -11.06
C VAL A 95 -12.85 3.85 -9.71
N ALA A 96 -11.97 3.81 -8.71
CA ALA A 96 -12.26 4.34 -7.38
C ALA A 96 -12.61 5.84 -7.40
N VAL A 97 -11.84 6.64 -8.12
CA VAL A 97 -12.12 8.08 -8.30
C VAL A 97 -13.45 8.29 -9.01
N THR A 98 -13.72 7.55 -10.08
CA THR A 98 -14.98 7.67 -10.83
C THR A 98 -16.18 7.27 -9.97
N SER A 99 -16.08 6.17 -9.21
CA SER A 99 -17.10 5.73 -8.26
C SER A 99 -17.33 6.76 -7.15
N ALA A 100 -16.26 7.37 -6.62
CA ALA A 100 -16.38 8.43 -5.62
C ALA A 100 -17.12 9.65 -6.18
N VAL A 101 -16.78 10.08 -7.40
CA VAL A 101 -17.48 11.19 -8.08
C VAL A 101 -18.96 10.88 -8.31
N LEU A 102 -19.28 9.68 -8.79
CA LEU A 102 -20.67 9.25 -9.03
C LEU A 102 -21.49 9.14 -7.73
N GLY A 103 -20.89 8.53 -6.70
CA GLY A 103 -21.49 8.47 -5.37
C GLY A 103 -21.77 9.87 -4.83
N TYR A 104 -20.84 10.79 -5.07
CA TYR A 104 -20.99 12.17 -4.67
C TYR A 104 -22.09 12.92 -5.44
N LEU A 105 -22.15 12.79 -6.78
CA LEU A 105 -23.22 13.40 -7.58
C LEU A 105 -24.60 12.93 -7.14
N THR A 106 -24.71 11.66 -6.76
CA THR A 106 -25.92 11.06 -6.20
C THR A 106 -26.27 11.71 -4.86
N TYR A 107 -25.30 11.84 -3.96
CA TYR A 107 -25.46 12.54 -2.68
C TYR A 107 -25.92 14.00 -2.88
N LEU A 108 -25.27 14.75 -3.78
CA LEU A 108 -25.61 16.14 -4.07
C LEU A 108 -27.06 16.29 -4.55
N ARG A 109 -27.52 15.38 -5.42
CA ARG A 109 -28.90 15.38 -5.92
C ARG A 109 -29.92 15.06 -4.82
N ALA A 110 -29.62 14.10 -3.96
CA ALA A 110 -30.45 13.78 -2.80
C ALA A 110 -30.51 14.95 -1.81
N TYR A 111 -29.37 15.59 -1.55
CA TYR A 111 -29.24 16.69 -0.62
C TYR A 111 -29.98 17.95 -1.11
N ALA A 112 -29.86 18.31 -2.39
CA ALA A 112 -30.53 19.47 -2.97
C ALA A 112 -32.06 19.46 -2.80
N ARG A 113 -32.69 18.27 -2.76
CA ARG A 113 -34.12 18.13 -2.45
C ARG A 113 -34.44 18.48 -0.98
N ARG A 114 -33.57 18.11 -0.05
CA ARG A 114 -33.72 18.34 1.39
C ARG A 114 -33.45 19.79 1.78
N THR A 115 -32.40 20.39 1.18
CA THR A 115 -31.99 21.77 1.43
C THR A 115 -33.08 22.80 1.13
N ARG A 116 -33.94 22.57 0.12
CA ARG A 116 -35.04 23.50 -0.20
C ARG A 116 -35.97 23.72 1.01
N VAL A 117 -36.27 22.66 1.76
CA VAL A 117 -37.17 22.73 2.93
C VAL A 117 -36.48 23.40 4.11
N GLU A 118 -35.22 23.04 4.40
CA GLU A 118 -34.46 23.60 5.52
C GLU A 118 -34.09 25.07 5.31
N SER A 119 -33.79 25.47 4.07
CA SER A 119 -33.43 26.86 3.74
C SER A 119 -34.58 27.86 3.97
N ALA A 120 -35.83 27.44 3.77
CA ALA A 120 -37.01 28.24 4.07
C ALA A 120 -37.17 28.46 5.59
N PHE A 121 -36.93 27.42 6.38
CA PHE A 121 -37.00 27.47 7.85
C PHE A 121 -35.90 28.36 8.46
N VAL A 122 -34.66 28.23 7.99
CA VAL A 122 -33.52 29.06 8.48
C VAL A 122 -33.72 30.54 8.12
N ARG A 123 -34.30 30.84 6.94
CA ARG A 123 -34.68 32.22 6.59
C ARG A 123 -35.82 32.76 7.45
N ALA A 124 -36.82 31.94 7.78
CA ALA A 124 -37.93 32.33 8.65
C ALA A 124 -37.46 32.69 10.08
N LEU A 125 -36.37 32.07 10.54
CA LEU A 125 -35.73 32.35 11.82
C LEU A 125 -34.77 33.57 11.80
N GLY A 126 -34.57 34.22 10.65
CA GLY A 126 -33.74 35.43 10.54
C GLY A 126 -32.23 35.19 10.62
N LEU A 127 -31.78 33.95 10.49
CA LEU A 127 -30.35 33.61 10.56
C LEU A 127 -29.59 34.08 9.30
N SER A 128 -28.39 34.64 9.50
CA SER A 128 -27.52 35.05 8.40
C SER A 128 -26.98 33.83 7.62
N GLY A 129 -26.78 34.00 6.31
CA GLY A 129 -26.25 32.93 5.44
C GLY A 129 -24.84 32.45 5.82
N SER A 130 -24.08 33.23 6.60
CA SER A 130 -22.76 32.85 7.10
C SER A 130 -22.82 31.79 8.20
N HIS A 131 -23.80 31.84 9.11
CA HIS A 131 -23.99 30.81 10.13
C HIS A 131 -24.43 29.47 9.52
N TYR A 132 -25.28 29.52 8.49
CA TYR A 132 -25.68 28.32 7.75
C TYR A 132 -24.49 27.66 7.03
N ALA A 133 -23.64 28.45 6.37
CA ALA A 133 -22.44 27.94 5.71
C ALA A 133 -21.44 27.32 6.71
N GLY A 134 -21.28 27.92 7.90
CA GLY A 134 -20.45 27.36 8.97
C GLY A 134 -20.96 26.01 9.48
N MET A 135 -22.27 25.88 9.69
CA MET A 135 -22.89 24.62 10.13
C MET A 135 -22.70 23.50 9.09
N LEU A 136 -22.94 23.80 7.81
CA LEU A 136 -22.72 22.86 6.71
C LEU A 136 -21.27 22.40 6.61
N LEU A 137 -20.32 23.33 6.79
CA LEU A 137 -18.90 23.03 6.73
C LEU A 137 -18.50 22.06 7.86
N VAL A 138 -18.97 22.30 9.09
CA VAL A 138 -18.70 21.39 10.21
C VAL A 138 -19.32 20.01 9.98
N GLU A 139 -20.57 19.96 9.52
CA GLU A 139 -21.25 18.69 9.21
C GLU A 139 -20.48 17.87 8.16
N HIS A 140 -20.11 18.50 7.04
CA HIS A 140 -19.41 17.81 5.95
C HIS A 140 -17.97 17.46 6.33
N LEU A 141 -17.30 18.27 7.16
CA LEU A 141 -15.98 17.93 7.70
C LEU A 141 -16.04 16.69 8.58
N LEU A 142 -17.05 16.57 9.45
CA LEU A 142 -17.22 15.39 10.29
C LEU A 142 -17.48 14.15 9.43
N ILE A 143 -18.44 14.22 8.50
CA ILE A 143 -18.76 13.11 7.60
C ILE A 143 -17.54 12.71 6.77
N GLY A 144 -16.82 13.70 6.23
CA GLY A 144 -15.60 13.49 5.44
C GLY A 144 -14.49 12.85 6.26
N LEU A 145 -14.26 13.31 7.49
CA LEU A 145 -13.25 12.76 8.39
C LEU A 145 -13.53 11.29 8.72
N PHE A 146 -14.77 10.97 9.09
CA PHE A 146 -15.17 9.58 9.36
C PHE A 146 -15.10 8.71 8.11
N GLY A 147 -15.58 9.21 6.97
CA GLY A 147 -15.54 8.48 5.70
C GLY A 147 -14.11 8.17 5.24
N VAL A 148 -13.22 9.16 5.29
CA VAL A 148 -11.80 8.98 4.95
C VAL A 148 -11.12 8.05 5.94
N GLY A 149 -11.33 8.26 7.24
CA GLY A 149 -10.73 7.43 8.29
C GLY A 149 -11.11 5.96 8.15
N LEU A 150 -12.41 5.68 8.01
CA LEU A 150 -12.91 4.32 7.81
C LEU A 150 -12.44 3.73 6.47
N GLY A 151 -12.41 4.52 5.40
CA GLY A 151 -11.93 4.07 4.09
C GLY A 151 -10.46 3.65 4.13
N VAL A 152 -9.58 4.48 4.70
CA VAL A 152 -8.15 4.16 4.84
C VAL A 152 -7.95 2.93 5.72
N LEU A 153 -8.65 2.84 6.86
CA LEU A 153 -8.57 1.67 7.74
C LEU A 153 -9.02 0.39 7.04
N SER A 154 -10.16 0.42 6.34
CA SER A 154 -10.64 -0.73 5.58
C SER A 154 -9.69 -1.13 4.45
N GLY A 155 -9.10 -0.15 3.75
CA GLY A 155 -8.16 -0.41 2.66
C GLY A 155 -6.88 -1.08 3.16
N LEU A 156 -6.32 -0.60 4.27
CA LEU A 156 -5.16 -1.22 4.93
C LEU A 156 -5.49 -2.62 5.42
N TRP A 157 -6.67 -2.83 5.97
CA TRP A 157 -7.10 -4.14 6.46
C TRP A 157 -7.28 -5.16 5.32
N VAL A 158 -7.99 -4.77 4.26
CA VAL A 158 -8.15 -5.60 3.05
C VAL A 158 -6.81 -5.87 2.38
N SER A 159 -5.89 -4.89 2.33
CA SER A 159 -4.55 -5.07 1.78
C SER A 159 -3.75 -6.14 2.53
N ARG A 160 -3.84 -6.17 3.87
CA ARG A 160 -3.20 -7.22 4.68
C ARG A 160 -3.76 -8.61 4.38
N ILE A 161 -5.08 -8.72 4.25
CA ILE A 161 -5.74 -9.99 3.90
C ILE A 161 -5.33 -10.45 2.50
N ALA A 162 -5.29 -9.53 1.54
CA ALA A 162 -4.89 -9.82 0.16
C ALA A 162 -3.44 -10.33 0.10
N VAL A 163 -2.50 -9.67 0.79
CA VAL A 163 -1.09 -10.13 0.82
C VAL A 163 -0.96 -11.48 1.53
N ALA A 164 -1.65 -11.67 2.67
CA ALA A 164 -1.66 -12.95 3.37
C ALA A 164 -2.19 -14.10 2.49
N SER A 165 -3.17 -13.83 1.62
CA SER A 165 -3.72 -14.84 0.72
C SER A 165 -2.74 -15.32 -0.35
N ILE A 166 -1.79 -14.46 -0.77
CA ILE A 166 -0.76 -14.78 -1.76
C ILE A 166 0.46 -15.45 -1.08
N ALA A 167 0.65 -15.22 0.22
CA ALA A 167 1.79 -15.71 1.00
C ALA A 167 1.70 -17.21 1.41
N HIS A 168 0.88 -18.01 0.72
CA HIS A 168 0.77 -19.46 0.96
C HIS A 168 1.28 -20.24 -0.27
N THR A 169 2.18 -21.19 -0.03
CA THR A 169 2.67 -22.12 -1.06
C THR A 169 1.54 -23.06 -1.47
N GLU A 170 1.54 -23.63 -2.68
CA GLU A 170 0.53 -24.62 -3.13
C GLU A 170 0.36 -25.82 -2.17
N THR A 171 1.32 -26.06 -1.29
CA THR A 171 1.34 -27.11 -0.26
C THR A 171 0.94 -26.64 1.15
N GLY A 172 0.49 -25.39 1.34
CA GLY A 172 0.02 -24.86 2.62
C GLY A 172 1.13 -24.46 3.61
N GLY A 173 2.39 -24.46 3.17
CA GLY A 173 3.52 -23.94 3.95
C GLY A 173 3.61 -22.41 3.90
N GLU A 174 3.97 -21.80 5.03
CA GLU A 174 4.28 -20.37 5.14
C GLU A 174 5.48 -20.03 4.24
N LEU A 175 5.35 -19.01 3.39
CA LEU A 175 6.48 -18.55 2.57
C LEU A 175 7.54 -17.90 3.46
N VAL A 176 8.74 -18.44 3.40
CA VAL A 176 9.93 -17.94 4.09
C VAL A 176 10.89 -17.38 3.03
N PRO A 177 11.36 -16.13 3.13
CA PRO A 177 11.05 -15.11 4.16
C PRO A 177 9.63 -14.53 4.01
N PRO A 178 9.02 -14.03 5.10
CA PRO A 178 7.66 -13.52 5.07
C PRO A 178 7.54 -12.26 4.20
N PHE A 179 6.42 -12.12 3.50
CA PHE A 179 6.12 -10.91 2.73
C PHE A 179 5.92 -9.71 3.66
N VAL A 180 6.75 -8.68 3.48
CA VAL A 180 6.58 -7.39 4.15
C VAL A 180 5.70 -6.50 3.29
N LEU A 181 4.56 -6.07 3.84
CA LEU A 181 3.69 -5.11 3.15
C LEU A 181 4.39 -3.75 3.04
N GLN A 182 4.81 -3.39 1.83
CA GLN A 182 5.32 -2.06 1.53
C GLN A 182 4.27 -1.29 0.73
N THR A 183 3.63 -0.32 1.36
CA THR A 183 2.62 0.53 0.72
C THR A 183 3.27 1.75 0.08
N ASP A 184 3.04 1.94 -1.22
CA ASP A 184 3.33 3.22 -1.89
C ASP A 184 2.21 4.22 -1.56
N TRP A 185 2.59 5.35 -0.97
CA TRP A 185 1.65 6.38 -0.53
C TRP A 185 1.21 7.32 -1.66
N THR A 186 1.91 7.33 -2.79
CA THR A 186 1.64 8.25 -3.90
C THR A 186 0.20 8.10 -4.44
N PRO A 187 -0.28 6.88 -4.77
CA PRO A 187 -1.65 6.69 -5.26
C PRO A 187 -2.69 7.01 -4.18
N VAL A 188 -2.38 6.75 -2.91
CA VAL A 188 -3.25 7.04 -1.77
C VAL A 188 -3.48 8.54 -1.63
N VAL A 189 -2.40 9.33 -1.65
CA VAL A 189 -2.47 10.79 -1.56
C VAL A 189 -3.23 11.37 -2.75
N LEU A 190 -3.00 10.86 -3.96
CA LEU A 190 -3.74 11.28 -5.16
C LEU A 190 -5.25 11.01 -5.01
N MET A 191 -5.63 9.83 -4.51
CA MET A 191 -7.03 9.48 -4.27
C MET A 191 -7.68 10.37 -3.20
N LEU A 192 -6.97 10.62 -2.09
CA LEU A 192 -7.42 11.53 -1.04
C LEU A 192 -7.57 12.97 -1.56
N GLY A 193 -6.64 13.42 -2.40
CA GLY A 193 -6.72 14.72 -3.07
C GLY A 193 -7.94 14.83 -3.98
N ALA A 194 -8.19 13.82 -4.82
CA ALA A 194 -9.38 13.78 -5.68
C ALA A 194 -10.68 13.80 -4.86
N LEU A 195 -10.73 13.06 -3.74
CA LEU A 195 -11.88 13.07 -2.84
C LEU A 195 -12.07 14.42 -2.16
N ALA A 196 -11.00 15.07 -1.71
CA ALA A 196 -11.04 16.40 -1.12
C ALA A 196 -11.54 17.47 -2.11
N VAL A 197 -11.05 17.44 -3.36
CA VAL A 197 -11.52 18.33 -4.42
C VAL A 197 -13.01 18.12 -4.70
N THR A 198 -13.45 16.86 -4.78
CA THR A 198 -14.86 16.53 -5.00
C THR A 198 -15.75 17.02 -3.86
N GLY A 199 -15.33 16.80 -2.61
CA GLY A 199 -16.04 17.29 -1.41
C GLY A 199 -16.11 18.83 -1.35
N ALA A 200 -15.02 19.52 -1.68
CA ALA A 200 -14.98 20.98 -1.71
C ALA A 200 -15.88 21.57 -2.81
N ALA A 201 -15.83 21.00 -4.02
CA ALA A 201 -16.66 21.43 -5.13
C ALA A 201 -18.16 21.31 -4.80
N ALA A 202 -18.52 20.28 -4.07
CA ALA A 202 -19.88 20.06 -3.64
C ALA A 202 -20.35 20.99 -2.53
N LEU A 203 -19.55 21.19 -1.49
CA LEU A 203 -19.86 22.17 -0.46
C LEU A 203 -20.09 23.57 -1.09
N ALA A 204 -19.24 23.93 -2.05
CA ALA A 204 -19.41 25.15 -2.83
C ALA A 204 -20.72 25.16 -3.65
N GLY A 205 -21.11 24.01 -4.21
CA GLY A 205 -22.39 23.82 -4.89
C GLY A 205 -23.60 24.02 -3.97
N LEU A 206 -23.58 23.44 -2.76
CA LEU A 206 -24.62 23.61 -1.74
C LEU A 206 -24.76 25.07 -1.32
N VAL A 207 -23.65 25.72 -0.99
CA VAL A 207 -23.65 27.13 -0.58
C VAL A 207 -24.19 28.03 -1.70
N ARG A 208 -23.79 27.78 -2.96
CA ARG A 208 -24.34 28.51 -4.12
C ARG A 208 -25.84 28.27 -4.32
N ALA A 209 -26.31 27.03 -4.15
CA ALA A 209 -27.72 26.69 -4.28
C ALA A 209 -28.57 27.42 -3.22
N PHE A 210 -28.07 27.50 -1.98
CA PHE A 210 -28.70 28.26 -0.91
C PHE A 210 -28.79 29.77 -1.23
N VAL A 211 -27.68 30.37 -1.71
CA VAL A 211 -27.65 31.80 -2.04
C VAL A 211 -28.57 32.15 -3.23
N ARG A 212 -28.67 31.27 -4.22
CA ARG A 212 -29.42 31.52 -5.47
C ARG A 212 -30.91 31.19 -5.40
N ALA A 213 -31.42 30.57 -4.34
CA ALA A 213 -32.83 30.17 -4.25
C ALA A 213 -33.77 31.40 -4.17
N PRO A 214 -34.62 31.65 -5.19
CA PRO A 214 -35.51 32.81 -5.21
C PRO A 214 -36.76 32.56 -4.34
N LEU A 215 -37.11 33.55 -3.51
CA LEU A 215 -38.21 33.52 -2.53
C LEU A 215 -39.60 33.26 -3.15
N HIS A 216 -39.78 33.49 -4.46
CA HIS A 216 -41.10 33.46 -5.10
C HIS A 216 -41.66 32.06 -5.39
N ASP A 217 -40.85 30.99 -5.28
CA ASP A 217 -41.29 29.62 -5.56
C ASP A 217 -41.92 28.94 -4.32
N LEU A 218 -41.75 29.53 -3.13
CA LEU A 218 -42.19 28.91 -1.87
C LEU A 218 -43.68 29.10 -1.60
N THR A 219 -44.33 30.10 -2.20
CA THR A 219 -45.78 30.33 -2.06
C THR A 219 -46.63 29.48 -3.01
N ARG A 220 -46.02 28.77 -3.96
CA ARG A 220 -46.75 28.00 -4.99
C ARG A 220 -46.66 26.48 -4.85
N ALA A 221 -45.94 26.00 -3.84
CA ALA A 221 -45.83 24.57 -3.51
C ALA A 221 -46.81 24.13 -2.41
N GLU A 222 -47.61 25.06 -1.88
CA GLU A 222 -48.69 24.79 -0.90
C GLU A 222 -50.10 24.76 -1.52
N GLU A 223 -50.23 24.93 -2.85
CA GLU A 223 -51.45 24.60 -3.61
C GLU A 223 -51.23 23.33 -4.44
#